data_AF-A0A9X6RJH5-F1
#
_entry.id   AF-A0A9X6RJH5-F1
#
_cell.length_a   1.000
_cell.length_b   1.000
_cell.length_c   1.000
_cell.angle_alpha   90.00
_cell.angle_beta   90.00
_cell.angle_gamma   90.00
#
_symmetry.space_group_name_H-M   'P 1'
#
loop_
_entity.id
_entity.type
_entity.pdbx_description
1 polymer ?
#
loop_
_entity_poly.entity_id
_entity_poly.type
_entity_poly.pdbx_seq_one_letter_code
_entity_poly.pdbx_strand_id
1 'polypeptide(L)'
;MQMEEAVAGHFTRGVKDATLSGLSRILPFVFVLNFDDVSWAAVTNETAEMKALSLSRYNWTIPLDREHHVIRLAAYESALAAAQVLNESYEDLLSTTAQGFVRKFFDRSFDFPARKVKTSSTGSRLCDISVKQYHTLTKTFQTVLLFDNARLLLSALNESFVRWPSYLTSFPPSHTPTCRDVFSERCSTLTNQSNYIVLPVVIACVVVGVLLATAIFLRCRTTKTDVTWWTVQVTDIVWQRGATSKRASIFTDHRPDPIPEFGQDLRLL
;
A
#
# COMPACT_ATOMS: atom_id res chain seq x y z
N MET A 1 3.31 27.06 -25.21
CA MET A 1 3.43 25.77 -25.92
C MET A 1 4.79 25.08 -25.71
N GLN A 2 5.88 25.78 -25.36
CA GLN A 2 7.20 25.17 -25.09
C GLN A 2 7.47 24.76 -23.63
N MET A 3 6.56 25.04 -22.70
CA MET A 3 6.77 24.71 -21.28
C MET A 3 6.35 23.27 -20.90
N GLU A 4 5.63 22.57 -21.80
CA GLU A 4 5.31 21.13 -21.62
C GLU A 4 6.51 20.21 -21.88
N GLU A 5 7.57 20.68 -22.57
CA GLU A 5 8.76 19.87 -22.82
C GLU A 5 9.76 19.84 -21.65
N ALA A 6 9.71 20.82 -20.74
CA ALA A 6 10.74 20.97 -19.71
C ALA A 6 10.67 19.92 -18.59
N VAL A 7 9.48 19.39 -18.29
CA VAL A 7 9.33 18.30 -17.29
C VAL A 7 9.71 16.94 -17.89
N ALA A 8 9.68 16.80 -19.23
CA ALA A 8 10.13 15.60 -19.94
C ALA A 8 11.64 15.60 -20.23
N GLY A 9 12.29 16.77 -20.25
CA GLY A 9 13.68 16.94 -20.69
C GLY A 9 14.74 16.42 -19.73
N HIS A 10 14.44 16.27 -18.44
CA HIS A 10 15.47 15.97 -17.43
C HIS A 10 15.76 14.47 -17.20
N PHE A 11 15.16 13.57 -17.98
CA PHE A 11 15.31 12.11 -17.79
C PHE A 11 15.94 11.36 -18.99
N THR A 12 16.42 12.03 -20.03
CA THR A 12 16.74 11.33 -21.29
C THR A 12 18.12 11.58 -21.87
N ARG A 13 19.15 10.94 -21.30
CA ARG A 13 20.34 10.53 -22.07
C ARG A 13 20.92 9.23 -21.51
N GLY A 14 20.47 8.09 -22.05
CA GLY A 14 21.16 6.81 -21.87
C GLY A 14 20.29 5.56 -21.75
N VAL A 15 18.98 5.69 -21.51
CA VAL A 15 18.07 4.53 -21.38
C VAL A 15 16.75 4.90 -22.06
N LYS A 16 16.62 4.73 -23.38
CA LYS A 16 15.49 5.31 -24.14
C LYS A 16 14.32 4.37 -24.41
N ASP A 17 14.50 3.05 -24.42
CA ASP A 17 13.42 2.16 -24.90
C ASP A 17 12.77 1.29 -23.82
N ALA A 18 13.50 0.89 -22.76
CA ALA A 18 12.92 0.10 -21.67
C ALA A 18 12.21 0.94 -20.58
N THR A 19 12.57 2.21 -20.44
CA THR A 19 12.08 3.12 -19.38
C THR A 19 10.77 3.80 -19.74
N LEU A 20 10.54 4.11 -21.02
CA LEU A 20 9.33 4.80 -21.47
C LEU A 20 8.07 3.94 -21.26
N SER A 21 8.18 2.62 -21.48
CA SER A 21 7.07 1.68 -21.22
C SER A 21 6.71 1.62 -19.74
N GLY A 22 7.71 1.66 -18.84
CA GLY A 22 7.49 1.71 -17.40
C GLY A 22 6.85 3.02 -16.93
N LEU A 23 7.35 4.15 -17.41
CA LEU A 23 6.81 5.48 -17.11
C LEU A 23 5.36 5.62 -17.58
N SER A 24 5.00 5.09 -18.74
CA SER A 24 3.64 5.14 -19.26
C SER A 24 2.60 4.50 -18.35
N ARG A 25 3.02 3.56 -17.48
CA ARG A 25 2.15 2.90 -16.48
C ARG A 25 1.98 3.72 -15.21
N ILE A 26 2.91 4.60 -14.89
CA ILE A 26 2.91 5.39 -13.64
C ILE A 26 2.31 6.77 -13.87
N LEU A 27 2.63 7.40 -15.01
CA LEU A 27 2.25 8.77 -15.32
C LEU A 27 0.75 9.08 -15.16
N PRO A 28 -0.21 8.21 -15.56
CA PRO A 28 -1.63 8.46 -15.34
C PRO A 28 -2.03 8.70 -13.88
N PHE A 29 -1.19 8.28 -12.93
CA PHE A 29 -1.44 8.41 -11.49
C PHE A 29 -0.58 9.52 -10.86
N VAL A 30 0.20 10.22 -11.67
CA VAL A 30 0.95 11.40 -11.25
C VAL A 30 0.04 12.61 -11.36
N PHE A 31 -0.07 13.33 -10.24
CA PHE A 31 -0.73 14.62 -10.18
C PHE A 31 0.31 15.72 -10.15
N VAL A 32 0.10 16.74 -10.97
CA VAL A 32 0.90 17.97 -10.97
C VAL A 32 0.03 19.08 -10.42
N LEU A 33 0.48 19.72 -9.35
CA LEU A 33 -0.15 20.92 -8.84
C LEU A 33 0.47 22.12 -9.53
N ASN A 34 -0.37 22.95 -10.12
CA ASN A 34 0.05 24.20 -10.72
C ASN A 34 -0.74 25.35 -10.12
N PHE A 35 0.00 26.34 -9.64
CA PHE A 35 -0.53 27.50 -8.93
C PHE A 35 -0.72 28.62 -9.95
N ASP A 36 -1.98 28.96 -10.22
CA ASP A 36 -2.45 29.93 -11.20
C ASP A 36 -2.25 29.54 -12.68
N ASP A 37 -3.07 30.14 -13.54
CA ASP A 37 -2.90 30.11 -14.99
C ASP A 37 -2.16 31.39 -15.42
N VAL A 38 -0.96 31.24 -15.99
CA VAL A 38 -0.07 32.34 -16.36
C VAL A 38 -0.06 32.51 -17.86
N SER A 39 -0.51 33.66 -18.34
CA SER A 39 -0.39 34.04 -19.75
C SER A 39 1.04 34.52 -20.04
N TRP A 40 1.95 33.59 -20.24
CA TRP A 40 3.36 33.90 -20.55
C TRP A 40 3.51 34.74 -21.82
N ALA A 41 2.62 34.57 -22.79
CA ALA A 41 2.61 35.36 -24.02
C ALA A 41 2.46 36.86 -23.73
N ALA A 42 1.66 37.23 -22.71
CA ALA A 42 1.41 38.62 -22.34
C ALA A 42 2.58 39.32 -21.64
N VAL A 43 3.63 38.58 -21.25
CA VAL A 43 4.83 39.11 -20.56
C VAL A 43 6.13 38.76 -21.28
N THR A 44 6.05 38.41 -22.56
CA THR A 44 7.22 37.97 -23.34
C THR A 44 8.25 39.09 -23.50
N ASN A 45 7.80 40.33 -23.70
CA ASN A 45 8.68 41.48 -23.91
C ASN A 45 9.44 41.82 -22.61
N GLU A 46 8.72 41.86 -21.50
CA GLU A 46 9.26 42.17 -20.17
C GLU A 46 10.26 41.10 -19.73
N THR A 47 9.94 39.82 -19.96
CA THR A 47 10.86 38.73 -19.63
C THR A 47 12.10 38.72 -20.52
N ALA A 48 11.98 39.11 -21.80
CA ALA A 48 13.12 39.30 -22.69
C ALA A 48 14.00 40.48 -22.26
N GLU A 49 13.41 41.59 -21.84
CA GLU A 49 14.15 42.74 -21.30
C GLU A 49 14.89 42.38 -20.02
N MET A 50 14.24 41.70 -19.07
CA MET A 50 14.90 41.20 -17.85
C MET A 50 16.09 40.30 -18.18
N LYS A 51 15.97 39.46 -19.20
CA LYS A 51 17.07 38.60 -19.67
C LYS A 51 18.22 39.43 -20.25
N ALA A 52 17.91 40.43 -21.08
CA ALA A 52 18.92 41.33 -21.66
C ALA A 52 19.65 42.14 -20.58
N LEU A 53 18.92 42.67 -19.60
CA LEU A 53 19.49 43.37 -18.44
C LEU A 53 20.35 42.45 -17.57
N SER A 54 19.91 41.22 -17.30
CA SER A 54 20.69 40.25 -16.53
C SER A 54 22.04 39.95 -17.18
N LEU A 55 22.04 39.79 -18.50
CA LEU A 55 23.25 39.51 -19.26
C LEU A 55 24.17 40.74 -19.29
N SER A 56 23.64 41.91 -19.66
CA SER A 56 24.45 43.12 -19.83
C SER A 56 25.04 43.66 -18.52
N ARG A 57 24.30 43.60 -17.42
CA ARG A 57 24.70 44.21 -16.15
C ARG A 57 25.41 43.26 -15.19
N TYR A 58 25.04 41.98 -15.20
CA TYR A 58 25.56 40.99 -14.25
C TYR A 58 26.32 39.85 -14.92
N ASN A 59 26.45 39.86 -16.25
CA ASN A 59 27.03 38.76 -17.03
C ASN A 59 26.37 37.41 -16.72
N TRP A 60 25.06 37.42 -16.41
CA TRP A 60 24.32 36.23 -16.07
C TRP A 60 23.33 35.84 -17.17
N THR A 61 23.59 34.69 -17.79
CA THR A 61 22.70 34.10 -18.80
C THR A 61 21.61 33.26 -18.15
N ILE A 62 20.37 33.54 -18.53
CA ILE A 62 19.21 32.76 -18.11
C ILE A 62 19.05 31.59 -19.10
N PRO A 63 19.09 30.34 -18.62
CA PRO A 63 18.92 29.19 -19.49
C PRO A 63 17.47 29.06 -19.96
N LEU A 64 17.26 28.47 -21.14
CA LEU A 64 15.96 28.37 -21.81
C LEU A 64 14.89 27.69 -20.95
N ASP A 65 15.25 26.67 -20.17
CA ASP A 65 14.37 25.97 -19.24
C ASP A 65 13.88 26.86 -18.08
N ARG A 66 14.52 28.02 -17.84
CA ARG A 66 14.18 28.99 -16.80
C ARG A 66 13.75 30.34 -17.35
N GLU A 67 13.40 30.41 -18.64
CA GLU A 67 12.81 31.63 -19.21
C GLU A 67 11.45 31.91 -18.58
N HIS A 68 10.59 30.90 -18.52
CA HIS A 68 9.26 30.96 -17.90
C HIS A 68 9.30 30.54 -16.43
N HIS A 69 9.86 31.40 -15.58
CA HIS A 69 10.03 31.10 -14.15
C HIS A 69 9.09 31.94 -13.27
N VAL A 70 8.18 31.29 -12.55
CA VAL A 70 7.13 31.94 -11.75
C VAL A 70 7.65 32.91 -10.70
N ILE A 71 8.82 32.65 -10.10
CA ILE A 71 9.42 33.54 -9.09
C ILE A 71 9.88 34.86 -9.73
N ARG A 72 10.39 34.83 -10.95
CA ARG A 72 10.81 36.04 -11.66
C ARG A 72 9.60 36.89 -12.00
N LEU A 73 8.55 36.25 -12.52
CA LEU A 73 7.28 36.92 -12.77
C LEU A 73 6.70 37.52 -11.48
N ALA A 74 6.71 36.78 -10.37
CA ALA A 74 6.21 37.27 -9.08
C ALA A 74 6.99 38.49 -8.57
N ALA A 75 8.31 38.53 -8.76
CA ALA A 75 9.13 39.69 -8.40
C ALA A 75 8.75 40.93 -9.23
N TYR A 76 8.56 40.74 -10.54
CA TYR A 76 8.08 41.81 -11.43
C TYR A 76 6.68 42.30 -11.03
N GLU A 77 5.73 41.39 -10.84
CA GLU A 77 4.37 41.69 -10.38
C GLU A 77 4.38 42.41 -9.02
N SER A 78 5.30 42.07 -8.12
CA SER A 78 5.44 42.73 -6.82
C SER A 78 5.91 44.18 -6.95
N ALA A 79 6.82 44.46 -7.89
CA ALA A 79 7.24 45.83 -8.18
C ALA A 79 6.10 46.65 -8.78
N LEU A 80 5.29 46.07 -9.68
CA LEU A 80 4.09 46.71 -10.21
C LEU A 80 3.05 46.97 -9.12
N ALA A 81 2.81 46.00 -8.24
CA ALA A 81 1.92 46.15 -7.09
C ALA A 81 2.38 47.32 -6.20
N ALA A 82 3.67 47.38 -5.89
CA ALA A 82 4.25 48.43 -5.07
C ALA A 82 4.12 49.80 -5.75
N ALA A 83 4.43 49.91 -7.04
CA ALA A 83 4.29 51.15 -7.80
C ALA A 83 2.82 51.62 -7.83
N GLN A 84 1.88 50.72 -8.04
CA GLN A 84 0.45 51.03 -8.01
C GLN A 84 0.03 51.55 -6.63
N VAL A 85 0.37 50.85 -5.55
CA VAL A 85 0.01 51.28 -4.19
C VAL A 85 0.69 52.60 -3.81
N LEU A 86 1.94 52.82 -4.23
CA LEU A 86 2.65 54.09 -4.03
C LEU A 86 1.93 55.24 -4.72
N ASN A 87 1.55 55.05 -5.99
CA ASN A 87 0.83 56.07 -6.76
C ASN A 87 -0.53 56.41 -6.12
N GLU A 88 -1.28 55.40 -5.69
CA GLU A 88 -2.55 55.58 -4.96
C GLU A 88 -2.37 56.26 -3.59
N SER A 89 -1.16 56.20 -3.02
CA SER A 89 -0.85 56.70 -1.68
C SER A 89 -0.04 57.99 -1.69
N TYR A 90 0.23 58.56 -2.85
CA TYR A 90 1.25 59.59 -3.00
C TYR A 90 0.97 60.83 -2.14
N GLU A 91 -0.27 61.31 -2.13
CA GLU A 91 -0.70 62.48 -1.35
C GLU A 91 -0.61 62.26 0.17
N ASP A 92 -0.92 61.05 0.63
CA ASP A 92 -0.94 60.69 2.06
C ASP A 92 0.35 60.01 2.53
N LEU A 93 1.38 59.93 1.68
CA LEU A 93 2.54 59.09 1.95
C LEU A 93 3.31 59.54 3.19
N LEU A 94 3.43 60.87 3.37
CA LEU A 94 4.15 61.48 4.48
C LEU A 94 3.39 61.39 5.81
N SER A 95 2.06 61.29 5.76
CA SER A 95 1.21 61.18 6.95
C SER A 95 0.91 59.73 7.34
N THR A 96 1.15 58.78 6.43
CA THR A 96 0.84 57.36 6.61
C THR A 96 1.96 56.63 7.37
N THR A 97 1.58 55.83 8.37
CA THR A 97 2.52 54.92 9.04
C THR A 97 2.90 53.75 8.13
N ALA A 98 4.06 53.13 8.35
CA ALA A 98 4.46 51.94 7.58
C ALA A 98 3.40 50.82 7.60
N GLN A 99 2.75 50.61 8.75
CA GLN A 99 1.66 49.64 8.86
C GLN A 99 0.42 50.06 8.04
N GLY A 100 0.08 51.35 8.05
CA GLY A 100 -0.99 51.90 7.22
C GLY A 100 -0.71 51.71 5.73
N PHE A 101 0.53 51.92 5.30
CA PHE A 101 0.96 51.69 3.92
C PHE A 101 0.86 50.20 3.53
N VAL A 102 1.37 49.29 4.37
CA VAL A 102 1.29 47.84 4.12
C VAL A 102 -0.16 47.35 4.03
N ARG A 103 -1.07 47.88 4.86
CA ARG A 103 -2.49 47.52 4.80
C ARG A 103 -3.15 47.86 3.47
N LYS A 104 -2.62 48.80 2.69
CA LYS A 104 -3.13 49.11 1.34
C LYS A 104 -2.90 47.98 0.33
N PHE A 105 -2.08 46.97 0.67
CA PHE A 105 -1.90 45.76 -0.13
C PHE A 105 -2.91 44.65 0.19
N PHE A 106 -3.70 44.78 1.27
CA PHE A 106 -4.55 43.70 1.76
C PHE A 106 -5.92 43.73 1.10
N ASP A 107 -6.58 42.57 1.04
CA ASP A 107 -7.95 42.39 0.53
C ASP A 107 -8.24 43.07 -0.82
N ARG A 108 -7.28 42.97 -1.76
CA ARG A 108 -7.40 43.60 -3.07
C ARG A 108 -7.02 42.68 -4.21
N SER A 109 -7.43 43.09 -5.41
CA SER A 109 -7.06 42.45 -6.66
C SER A 109 -6.16 43.38 -7.46
N PHE A 110 -5.04 42.84 -7.95
CA PHE A 110 -4.17 43.47 -8.91
C PHE A 110 -4.38 42.83 -10.27
N ASP A 111 -4.57 43.65 -11.30
CA ASP A 111 -4.74 43.19 -12.68
C ASP A 111 -3.41 43.38 -13.42
N PHE A 112 -2.62 42.31 -13.55
CA PHE A 112 -1.35 42.33 -14.26
C PHE A 112 -1.49 41.71 -15.65
N PRO A 113 -0.61 42.05 -16.61
CA PRO A 113 -0.70 41.52 -17.97
C PRO A 113 -0.73 39.98 -18.05
N ALA A 114 0.03 39.30 -17.17
CA ALA A 114 0.08 37.84 -17.16
C ALA A 114 -1.13 37.18 -16.51
N ARG A 115 -1.71 37.81 -15.48
CA ARG A 115 -2.77 37.24 -14.63
C ARG A 115 -3.29 38.26 -13.60
N LYS A 116 -4.46 37.95 -13.04
CA LYS A 116 -5.02 38.62 -11.87
C LYS A 116 -4.45 38.02 -10.59
N VAL A 117 -3.98 38.86 -9.66
CA VAL A 117 -3.44 38.45 -8.37
C VAL A 117 -4.32 39.02 -7.25
N LYS A 118 -4.79 38.16 -6.35
CA LYS A 118 -5.62 38.57 -5.21
C LYS A 118 -4.85 38.44 -3.91
N THR A 119 -5.12 39.32 -2.96
CA THR A 119 -4.58 39.25 -1.60
C THR A 119 -5.71 39.06 -0.59
N SER A 120 -5.43 38.35 0.50
CA SER A 120 -6.35 38.16 1.61
C SER A 120 -6.38 39.37 2.53
N SER A 121 -7.31 39.37 3.48
CA SER A 121 -7.37 40.31 4.59
C SER A 121 -6.11 40.35 5.47
N THR A 122 -5.29 39.29 5.43
CA THR A 122 -4.00 39.21 6.12
C THR A 122 -2.80 39.60 5.24
N GLY A 123 -3.04 39.98 3.99
CA GLY A 123 -1.99 40.32 3.03
C GLY A 123 -1.34 39.12 2.34
N SER A 124 -1.85 37.91 2.55
CA SER A 124 -1.35 36.72 1.87
C SER A 124 -1.91 36.67 0.45
N ARG A 125 -1.10 36.24 -0.52
CA ARG A 125 -1.59 35.99 -1.87
C ARG A 125 -2.59 34.82 -1.86
N LEU A 126 -3.71 35.00 -2.54
CA LEU A 126 -4.68 33.95 -2.84
C LEU A 126 -4.36 33.39 -4.23
N CYS A 127 -4.09 32.10 -4.31
CA CYS A 127 -3.79 31.41 -5.57
C CYS A 127 -4.82 30.32 -5.82
N ASP A 128 -5.28 30.21 -7.06
CA ASP A 128 -6.09 29.07 -7.47
C ASP A 128 -5.17 27.89 -7.77
N ILE A 129 -5.59 26.67 -7.40
CA ILE A 129 -4.76 25.47 -7.57
C ILE A 129 -5.39 24.61 -8.66
N SER A 130 -4.68 24.46 -9.76
CA SER A 130 -5.02 23.50 -10.80
C SER A 130 -4.35 22.16 -10.51
N VAL A 131 -5.16 21.12 -10.35
CA VAL A 131 -4.70 19.74 -10.26
C VAL A 131 -4.71 19.17 -11.67
N LYS A 132 -3.53 18.84 -12.18
CA LYS A 132 -3.36 18.25 -13.51
C LYS A 132 -3.04 16.77 -13.41
N GLN A 133 -3.60 15.98 -14.31
CA GLN A 133 -3.35 14.56 -14.44
C GLN A 133 -2.85 14.24 -15.85
N TYR A 134 -1.93 13.29 -15.95
CA TYR A 134 -1.43 12.86 -17.26
C TYR A 134 -2.51 12.11 -18.04
N HIS A 135 -2.79 12.59 -19.25
CA HIS A 135 -3.74 11.97 -20.15
C HIS A 135 -3.01 11.07 -21.16
N THR A 136 -3.30 9.77 -21.12
CA THR A 136 -2.53 8.74 -21.84
C THR A 136 -2.64 8.82 -23.36
N LEU A 137 -3.76 9.35 -23.89
CA LEU A 137 -3.97 9.47 -25.33
C LEU A 137 -3.28 10.70 -25.90
N THR A 138 -3.43 11.85 -25.23
CA THR A 138 -2.84 13.12 -25.68
C THR A 138 -1.38 13.26 -25.26
N LYS A 139 -0.90 12.42 -24.34
CA LYS A 139 0.45 12.44 -23.77
C LYS A 139 0.79 13.75 -23.05
N THR A 140 -0.21 14.44 -22.53
CA THR A 140 -0.10 15.77 -21.90
C THR A 140 -0.75 15.80 -20.52
N PHE A 141 -0.33 16.73 -19.67
CA PHE A 141 -0.96 16.97 -18.37
C PHE A 141 -2.16 17.89 -18.54
N GLN A 142 -3.36 17.36 -18.28
CA GLN A 142 -4.61 18.11 -18.39
C GLN A 142 -5.15 18.43 -17.00
N THR A 143 -5.70 19.63 -16.83
CA THR A 143 -6.37 20.02 -15.58
C THR A 143 -7.62 19.16 -15.39
N VAL A 144 -7.69 18.47 -14.26
CA VAL A 144 -8.82 17.61 -13.87
C VAL A 144 -9.63 18.17 -12.70
N LEU A 145 -9.00 18.99 -11.85
CA LEU A 145 -9.66 19.71 -10.78
C LEU A 145 -9.10 21.13 -10.69
N LEU A 146 -9.94 22.07 -10.29
CA LEU A 146 -9.59 23.44 -9.98
C LEU A 146 -10.08 23.75 -8.56
N PHE A 147 -9.17 24.17 -7.70
CA PHE A 147 -9.50 24.75 -6.41
C PHE A 147 -9.61 26.26 -6.58
N ASP A 148 -10.84 26.78 -6.56
CA ASP A 148 -11.14 28.20 -6.48
C ASP A 148 -10.95 28.64 -5.03
N ASN A 149 -9.88 29.37 -4.77
CA ASN A 149 -9.54 29.77 -3.41
C ASN A 149 -10.51 30.86 -2.88
N ALA A 150 -11.12 31.65 -3.76
CA ALA A 150 -12.10 32.65 -3.33
C ALA A 150 -13.40 32.02 -2.82
N ARG A 151 -13.78 30.87 -3.39
CA ARG A 151 -14.99 30.12 -2.99
C ARG A 151 -14.70 28.95 -2.05
N LEU A 152 -13.42 28.64 -1.83
CA LEU A 152 -12.96 27.42 -1.13
C LEU A 152 -13.58 26.15 -1.73
N LEU A 153 -13.72 26.12 -3.06
CA LEU A 153 -14.42 25.08 -3.78
C LEU A 153 -13.49 24.35 -4.72
N LEU A 154 -13.43 23.03 -4.58
CA LEU A 154 -12.77 22.14 -5.53
C LEU A 154 -13.80 21.66 -6.55
N SER A 155 -13.62 22.02 -7.82
CA SER A 155 -14.53 21.66 -8.91
C SER A 155 -13.82 20.96 -10.06
N ALA A 156 -14.55 20.12 -10.79
CA ALA A 156 -14.10 19.56 -12.06
C ALA A 156 -14.17 20.65 -13.15
N LEU A 157 -13.13 20.75 -13.98
CA LEU A 157 -13.08 21.71 -15.07
C LEU A 157 -13.55 21.03 -16.37
N ASN A 158 -14.53 21.60 -17.07
CA ASN A 158 -15.00 21.07 -18.37
C ASN A 158 -15.40 19.58 -18.33
N GLU A 159 -16.14 19.16 -17.29
CA GLU A 159 -16.58 17.76 -17.11
C GLU A 159 -15.41 16.75 -17.02
N SER A 160 -14.21 17.22 -16.73
CA SER A 160 -13.06 16.35 -16.47
C SER A 160 -13.26 15.53 -15.21
N PHE A 161 -12.79 14.29 -15.22
CA PHE A 161 -12.78 13.44 -14.03
C PHE A 161 -11.39 12.89 -13.78
N VAL A 162 -11.06 12.69 -12.51
CA VAL A 162 -9.82 12.03 -12.13
C VAL A 162 -9.90 10.57 -12.55
N ARG A 163 -8.91 10.10 -13.30
CA ARG A 163 -8.82 8.72 -13.76
C ARG A 163 -8.00 7.91 -12.76
N TRP A 164 -8.61 6.88 -12.19
CA TRP A 164 -7.92 5.96 -11.30
C TRP A 164 -7.68 4.63 -12.00
N PRO A 165 -6.71 3.83 -11.55
CA PRO A 165 -6.45 2.53 -12.17
C PRO A 165 -7.70 1.65 -12.14
N SER A 166 -8.08 1.09 -13.29
CA SER A 166 -9.31 0.31 -13.47
C SER A 166 -9.38 -0.98 -12.65
N TYR A 167 -8.24 -1.48 -12.17
CA TYR A 167 -8.16 -2.67 -11.31
C TYR A 167 -8.48 -2.38 -9.83
N LEU A 168 -8.58 -1.11 -9.44
CA LEU A 168 -9.01 -0.73 -8.10
C LEU A 168 -10.54 -0.71 -8.07
N THR A 169 -11.13 -1.57 -7.24
CA THR A 169 -12.58 -1.63 -7.01
C THR A 169 -13.10 -0.49 -6.12
N SER A 170 -12.20 0.20 -5.40
CA SER A 170 -12.51 1.35 -4.53
C SER A 170 -11.83 2.61 -5.04
N PHE A 171 -12.59 3.68 -5.21
CA PHE A 171 -12.15 4.97 -5.73
C PHE A 171 -12.48 6.08 -4.72
N PRO A 172 -11.54 6.98 -4.36
CA PRO A 172 -10.08 6.92 -4.51
C PRO A 172 -9.45 5.76 -3.71
N PRO A 173 -8.16 5.40 -3.94
CA PRO A 173 -7.46 4.44 -3.08
C PRO A 173 -7.49 4.91 -1.62
N SER A 174 -7.62 3.98 -0.69
CA SER A 174 -7.58 4.30 0.73
C SER A 174 -6.25 4.97 1.08
N HIS A 175 -6.32 6.06 1.85
CA HIS A 175 -5.14 6.73 2.39
C HIS A 175 -4.39 5.83 3.39
N THR A 176 -5.09 4.89 4.01
CA THR A 176 -4.50 3.81 4.79
C THR A 176 -4.30 2.58 3.90
N PRO A 177 -3.07 2.02 3.84
CA PRO A 177 -2.88 0.75 3.18
C PRO A 177 -3.73 -0.32 3.89
N THR A 178 -4.46 -1.13 3.13
CA THR A 178 -5.21 -2.28 3.67
C THR A 178 -4.30 -3.28 4.37
N CYS A 179 -3.01 -3.21 4.05
CA CYS A 179 -1.98 -4.15 4.41
C CYS A 179 -0.62 -3.48 4.21
N ARG A 180 0.24 -3.51 5.23
CA ARG A 180 1.60 -2.95 5.32
C ARG A 180 1.66 -1.48 5.74
N ASP A 181 1.95 -1.29 7.02
CA ASP A 181 2.72 -0.15 7.50
C ASP A 181 4.15 -0.24 6.94
N VAL A 182 4.78 0.89 6.63
CA VAL A 182 6.16 0.97 6.09
C VAL A 182 7.19 0.28 7.00
N PHE A 183 6.80 0.01 8.25
CA PHE A 183 7.58 -0.63 9.31
C PHE A 183 7.21 -2.10 9.62
N SER A 184 6.66 -2.84 8.66
CA SER A 184 6.65 -4.32 8.65
C SER A 184 5.71 -5.05 9.63
N GLU A 185 4.58 -4.48 10.03
CA GLU A 185 3.56 -5.28 10.71
C GLU A 185 2.67 -6.04 9.72
N ARG A 186 2.54 -7.34 9.99
CA ARG A 186 1.94 -8.34 9.10
C ARG A 186 0.45 -8.09 8.98
N CYS A 187 -0.06 -8.09 7.74
CA CYS A 187 -1.47 -8.29 7.46
C CYS A 187 -2.00 -9.42 8.34
N SER A 188 -3.15 -9.20 8.98
CA SER A 188 -3.98 -10.32 9.42
C SER A 188 -4.15 -11.21 8.20
N THR A 189 -3.58 -12.41 8.26
CA THR A 189 -3.86 -13.47 7.30
C THR A 189 -5.38 -13.48 7.15
N LEU A 190 -5.86 -13.26 5.93
CA LEU A 190 -7.14 -13.81 5.50
C LEU A 190 -7.06 -15.30 5.84
N THR A 191 -7.48 -15.63 7.05
CA THR A 191 -7.73 -16.97 7.49
C THR A 191 -8.82 -17.42 6.55
N ASN A 192 -8.42 -18.18 5.54
CA ASN A 192 -9.29 -19.08 4.81
C ASN A 192 -9.96 -19.95 5.87
N GLN A 193 -11.08 -19.47 6.42
CA GLN A 193 -11.91 -20.17 7.39
C GLN A 193 -12.54 -21.44 6.81
N SER A 194 -12.31 -21.73 5.52
CA SER A 194 -12.90 -22.89 4.85
C SER A 194 -12.22 -24.23 5.15
N ASN A 195 -11.02 -24.27 5.73
CA ASN A 195 -10.26 -25.53 5.87
C ASN A 195 -10.11 -26.08 7.31
N TYR A 196 -10.65 -25.40 8.32
CA TYR A 196 -10.51 -25.85 9.72
C TYR A 196 -11.44 -27.01 10.10
N ILE A 197 -12.43 -27.35 9.26
CA ILE A 197 -13.38 -28.45 9.50
C ILE A 197 -12.83 -29.79 8.98
N VAL A 198 -11.94 -29.79 7.98
CA VAL A 198 -11.47 -31.04 7.36
C VAL A 198 -10.58 -31.84 8.30
N LEU A 199 -9.72 -31.15 9.08
CA LEU A 199 -8.78 -31.81 9.99
C LEU A 199 -9.46 -32.63 11.11
N PRO A 200 -10.43 -32.11 11.89
CA PRO A 200 -11.08 -32.89 12.94
C PRO A 200 -11.93 -34.04 12.38
N VAL A 201 -12.53 -33.88 11.20
CA VAL A 201 -13.33 -34.96 10.57
C VAL A 201 -12.45 -36.13 10.15
N VAL A 202 -11.28 -35.86 9.54
CA VAL A 202 -10.33 -36.91 9.16
C VAL A 202 -9.81 -37.64 10.40
N ILE A 203 -9.48 -36.92 11.48
CA ILE A 203 -9.03 -37.52 12.73
C ILE A 203 -10.13 -38.42 13.33
N ALA A 204 -11.38 -37.96 13.35
CA ALA A 204 -12.50 -38.75 13.86
C ALA A 204 -12.72 -40.05 13.06
N CYS A 205 -12.63 -39.98 11.73
CA CYS A 205 -12.75 -41.16 10.86
C CYS A 205 -11.64 -42.18 11.11
N VAL A 206 -10.39 -41.74 11.30
CA VAL A 206 -9.25 -42.62 11.61
C VAL A 206 -9.46 -43.31 12.96
N VAL A 207 -9.87 -42.56 13.99
CA VAL A 207 -10.12 -43.12 15.34
C VAL A 207 -11.23 -44.18 15.29
N VAL A 208 -12.35 -43.90 14.62
CA VAL A 208 -13.46 -44.87 14.47
C VAL A 208 -13.01 -46.11 13.69
N GLY A 209 -12.23 -45.94 12.62
CA GLY A 209 -11.68 -47.05 11.84
C GLY A 209 -10.77 -47.96 12.67
N VAL A 210 -9.89 -47.38 13.49
CA VAL A 210 -9.02 -48.15 14.40
C VAL A 210 -9.86 -48.90 15.43
N LEU A 211 -10.85 -48.26 16.05
CA LEU A 211 -11.72 -48.90 17.04
C LEU A 211 -12.49 -50.09 16.44
N LEU A 212 -13.04 -49.94 15.22
CA LEU A 212 -13.73 -51.02 14.51
C LEU A 212 -12.78 -52.17 14.17
N ALA A 213 -11.60 -51.88 13.62
CA ALA A 213 -10.60 -52.89 13.31
C ALA A 213 -10.16 -53.67 14.56
N THR A 214 -9.99 -52.97 15.68
CA THR A 214 -9.62 -53.57 16.97
C THR A 214 -10.74 -54.46 17.51
N ALA A 215 -12.00 -54.01 17.43
CA ALA A 215 -13.16 -54.80 17.85
C ALA A 215 -13.33 -56.08 17.02
N ILE A 216 -13.13 -56.00 15.70
CA ILE A 216 -13.16 -57.16 14.80
C ILE A 216 -12.02 -58.12 15.14
N PHE A 217 -10.80 -57.61 15.33
CA PHE A 217 -9.65 -58.43 15.70
C PHE A 217 -9.86 -59.19 17.02
N LEU A 218 -10.42 -58.53 18.04
CA LEU A 218 -10.75 -59.15 19.33
C LEU A 218 -11.84 -60.22 19.18
N ARG A 219 -12.91 -59.94 18.41
CA ARG A 219 -13.97 -60.91 18.10
C ARG A 219 -13.44 -62.15 17.38
N CYS A 220 -12.54 -61.97 16.41
CA CYS A 220 -11.91 -63.08 15.68
C CYS A 220 -10.92 -63.88 16.54
N ARG A 221 -10.33 -63.28 17.58
CA ARG A 221 -9.49 -64.00 18.55
C ARG A 221 -10.32 -64.87 19.50
N THR A 222 -11.50 -64.40 19.92
CA THR A 222 -12.38 -65.15 20.82
C THR A 222 -13.06 -66.36 20.17
N THR A 223 -13.02 -66.50 18.84
CA THR A 223 -13.60 -67.65 18.12
C THR A 223 -12.63 -68.81 17.90
N LYS A 224 -11.42 -68.78 18.48
CA LYS A 224 -10.45 -69.90 18.44
C LYS A 224 -9.89 -70.28 19.82
N THR A 225 -10.75 -70.41 20.82
CA THR A 225 -10.39 -71.16 22.04
C THR A 225 -11.18 -72.45 22.03
N ASP A 226 -10.52 -73.54 21.62
CA ASP A 226 -10.99 -74.89 21.87
C ASP A 226 -11.24 -75.06 23.38
N VAL A 227 -12.51 -75.25 23.73
CA VAL A 227 -13.00 -75.31 25.10
C VAL A 227 -12.82 -76.74 25.63
N THR A 228 -11.60 -77.26 25.65
CA THR A 228 -11.36 -78.67 26.07
C THR A 228 -10.10 -78.87 26.92
N TRP A 229 -9.35 -77.82 27.27
CA TRP A 229 -8.13 -77.99 28.06
C TRP A 229 -8.36 -78.37 29.55
N TRP A 230 -9.60 -78.33 30.02
CA TRP A 230 -10.00 -78.69 31.40
C TRP A 230 -10.89 -79.93 31.49
N THR A 231 -11.20 -80.59 30.37
CA THR A 231 -11.96 -81.85 30.38
C THR A 231 -10.99 -83.02 30.47
N VAL A 232 -10.90 -83.64 31.66
CA VAL A 232 -10.19 -84.90 31.86
C VAL A 232 -10.87 -85.98 31.02
N GLN A 233 -10.16 -86.53 30.04
CA GLN A 233 -10.67 -87.65 29.24
C GLN A 233 -10.59 -88.92 30.08
N VAL A 234 -11.60 -89.80 29.97
CA VAL A 234 -11.71 -91.04 30.76
C VAL A 234 -10.49 -91.96 30.57
N THR A 235 -9.76 -91.80 29.46
CA THR A 235 -8.51 -92.49 29.15
C THR A 235 -7.32 -92.08 30.02
N ASP A 236 -7.39 -90.93 30.70
CA ASP A 236 -6.29 -90.40 31.52
C ASP A 236 -6.38 -90.86 32.99
N ILE A 237 -7.40 -91.65 33.35
CA ILE A 237 -7.61 -92.16 34.71
C ILE A 237 -7.00 -93.56 34.82
N VAL A 238 -5.75 -93.64 35.30
CA VAL A 238 -5.08 -94.90 35.61
C VAL A 238 -5.55 -95.41 36.99
N TRP A 239 -6.33 -96.49 37.00
CA TRP A 239 -6.76 -97.15 38.23
C TRP A 239 -5.68 -98.10 38.76
N GLN A 240 -4.97 -97.70 39.81
CA GLN A 240 -4.10 -98.61 40.54
C GLN A 240 -4.93 -99.48 41.50
N ARG A 241 -4.89 -100.79 41.29
CA ARG A 241 -5.52 -101.79 42.17
C ARG A 241 -4.47 -102.31 43.15
N GLY A 242 -4.60 -101.96 44.43
CA GLY A 242 -3.89 -102.61 45.53
C GLY A 242 -3.21 -101.64 46.49
N ALA A 243 -3.44 -101.88 47.78
CA ALA A 243 -2.84 -101.25 48.97
C ALA A 243 -3.40 -99.89 49.43
N THR A 244 -4.28 -100.02 50.42
CA THR A 244 -4.59 -99.10 51.53
C THR A 244 -3.57 -97.98 51.81
N SER A 245 -3.75 -96.78 51.23
CA SER A 245 -3.46 -95.47 51.87
C SER A 245 -3.81 -94.31 50.91
N LYS A 246 -4.20 -93.16 51.48
CA LYS A 246 -4.67 -91.94 50.78
C LYS A 246 -3.51 -91.15 50.14
N ARG A 247 -3.63 -90.80 48.85
CA ARG A 247 -3.30 -89.48 48.23
C ARG A 247 -3.27 -89.60 46.71
N ALA A 248 -3.97 -88.72 46.01
CA ALA A 248 -3.66 -88.42 44.62
C ALA A 248 -2.67 -87.24 44.60
N SER A 249 -1.47 -87.45 44.09
CA SER A 249 -0.49 -86.41 43.78
C SER A 249 -0.38 -86.30 42.27
N ILE A 250 -0.54 -85.09 41.74
CA ILE A 250 -0.35 -84.80 40.32
C ILE A 250 1.13 -84.42 40.14
N PHE A 251 1.83 -85.18 39.30
CA PHE A 251 3.19 -84.90 38.89
C PHE A 251 3.14 -83.86 37.77
N THR A 252 3.56 -82.63 38.05
CA THR A 252 3.78 -81.60 37.04
C THR A 252 5.18 -81.76 36.47
N ASP A 253 5.29 -82.12 35.19
CA ASP A 253 6.55 -82.02 34.46
C ASP A 253 6.31 -81.25 33.15
N HIS A 254 6.73 -79.98 33.16
CA HIS A 254 7.56 -79.44 32.08
C HIS A 254 8.10 -78.07 32.50
N ARG A 255 9.42 -78.04 32.73
CA ARG A 255 10.20 -76.81 32.93
C ARG A 255 10.43 -76.09 31.61
N PRO A 256 10.61 -74.76 31.66
CA PRO A 256 10.78 -73.88 30.52
C PRO A 256 12.26 -73.79 30.10
N ASP A 257 12.51 -73.34 28.88
CA ASP A 257 13.77 -72.70 28.52
C ASP A 257 13.56 -71.49 27.58
N PRO A 258 14.48 -70.51 27.60
CA PRO A 258 14.16 -69.09 27.46
C PRO A 258 14.92 -68.40 26.30
N ILE A 259 14.35 -67.38 25.65
CA ILE A 259 15.17 -66.43 24.86
C ILE A 259 14.47 -65.05 24.74
N PRO A 260 15.17 -63.95 24.38
CA PRO A 260 15.62 -62.93 25.33
C PRO A 260 15.09 -61.52 24.99
N GLU A 261 15.38 -60.58 25.89
CA GLU A 261 15.13 -59.15 25.80
C GLU A 261 15.69 -58.48 24.53
N PHE A 262 14.88 -57.61 23.92
CA PHE A 262 15.38 -56.47 23.15
C PHE A 262 14.93 -55.19 23.86
N GLY A 263 15.90 -54.53 24.51
CA GLY A 263 15.73 -53.24 25.13
C GLY A 263 15.44 -52.15 24.10
N GLN A 264 14.38 -51.38 24.36
CA GLN A 264 14.17 -50.06 23.81
C GLN A 264 14.77 -49.04 24.79
N ASP A 265 15.87 -48.41 24.43
CA ASP A 265 16.28 -47.14 25.01
C ASP A 265 15.64 -46.01 24.18
N LEU A 266 14.53 -45.48 24.69
CA LEU A 266 14.00 -44.19 24.28
C LEU A 266 14.87 -43.09 24.90
N ARG A 267 15.56 -42.32 24.05
CA ARG A 267 15.93 -40.94 24.35
C ARG A 267 15.19 -40.04 23.38
N LEU A 268 14.30 -39.20 23.89
CA LEU A 268 13.98 -37.88 23.35
C LEU A 268 13.27 -37.06 24.45
N LEU A 269 13.92 -35.94 24.80
CA LEU A 269 13.41 -34.68 25.37
C LEU A 269 12.67 -34.71 26.71
#